data_AF-S2QY36-F1
#
_entry.id   AF-S2QY36-F1
#
_cell.length_a   1.000
_cell.length_b   1.000
_cell.length_c   1.000
_cell.angle_alpha   90.00
_cell.angle_beta   90.00
_cell.angle_gamma   90.00
#
_symmetry.space_group_name_H-M   'P 1'
#
loop_
_entity.id
_entity.type
_entity.pdbx_description
1 polymer ?
#
loop_
_entity_poly.entity_id
_entity_poly.type
_entity_poly.pdbx_seq_one_letter_code
_entity_poly.pdbx_strand_id
1 'polypeptide(L)' 'EHLSDQVIMLGPTPGPIARLKNRYIYQIVLKYKHEPALAATLQHILEETQQSSRHGFLVAIDPEPLAFV' A
#
# COMPACT_ATOMS: atom_id res chain seq x y z
N GLU A 1 -2.23 -16.08 -3.95
CA GLU A 1 -2.55 -15.39 -5.21
C GLU A 1 -1.40 -14.46 -5.58
N HIS A 2 -0.98 -14.44 -6.86
CA HIS A 2 0.02 -13.50 -7.36
C HIS A 2 -0.65 -12.56 -8.36
N LEU A 3 -0.33 -11.26 -8.30
CA LEU A 3 -0.82 -10.27 -9.26
C LEU A 3 -0.22 -10.55 -10.64
N SER A 4 -0.93 -10.17 -11.70
CA SER A 4 -0.38 -10.25 -13.06
C SER A 4 0.72 -9.21 -13.26
N ASP A 5 1.58 -9.45 -14.25
CA ASP A 5 2.66 -8.52 -14.65
C ASP A 5 2.14 -7.17 -15.18
N GLN A 6 0.82 -7.00 -15.32
CA GLN A 6 0.20 -5.75 -15.75
C GLN A 6 0.07 -4.73 -14.62
N VAL A 7 0.22 -5.15 -13.35
CA VAL A 7 0.21 -4.24 -12.21
C VAL A 7 1.57 -3.55 -12.12
N ILE A 8 1.56 -2.23 -12.26
CA ILE A 8 2.76 -1.42 -12.10
C ILE A 8 2.78 -0.85 -10.69
N MET A 9 3.83 -1.17 -9.95
CA MET A 9 4.12 -0.57 -8.65
C MET A 9 4.99 0.67 -8.83
N LEU A 10 4.54 1.81 -8.30
CA LEU A 10 5.29 3.06 -8.28
C LEU A 10 5.63 3.42 -6.83
N GLY A 11 6.92 3.56 -6.53
CA GLY A 11 7.42 3.95 -5.22
C GLY A 11 8.52 3.03 -4.66
N PRO A 12 8.84 3.13 -3.35
CA PRO A 12 8.22 4.03 -2.39
C PRO A 12 8.57 5.49 -2.70
N THR A 13 7.55 6.34 -2.84
CA THR A 13 7.75 7.79 -3.03
C THR A 13 7.62 8.46 -1.66
N PRO A 14 8.53 9.38 -1.28
CA PRO A 14 8.30 10.20 -0.11
C PRO A 14 7.02 11.01 -0.32
N GLY A 15 6.02 10.82 0.53
CA GLY A 15 4.83 11.66 0.52
C GLY A 15 5.15 13.11 0.92
N PRO A 16 4.18 14.04 0.81
CA PRO A 16 4.38 15.44 1.20
C PRO A 16 4.73 15.57 2.70
N ILE A 17 4.42 14.55 3.50
CA ILE A 17 4.78 14.43 4.91
C ILE A 17 5.69 13.19 5.06
N ALA A 18 7.00 13.39 5.09
CA ALA A 18 7.95 12.31 5.29
C ALA A 18 7.90 11.71 6.72
N ARG A 19 7.44 12.49 7.71
CA ARG A 19 7.33 12.05 9.11
C ARG A 19 6.19 12.78 9.83
N LEU A 20 5.33 12.03 10.50
CA LEU A 20 4.25 12.56 11.34
C LEU A 20 4.28 11.87 12.70
N LYS A 21 4.23 12.64 13.79
CA LYS A 21 4.21 12.11 15.17
C LYS A 21 5.26 11.01 15.41
N ASN A 22 6.50 11.28 15.00
CA ASN A 22 7.65 10.38 15.12
C ASN A 22 7.59 9.10 14.24
N ARG A 23 6.67 9.01 13.27
CA ARG A 23 6.53 7.86 12.36
C ARG A 23 6.85 8.29 10.94
N TYR A 24 7.71 7.53 10.27
CA TYR A 24 7.97 7.71 8.84
C TYR A 24 6.78 7.19 8.04
N ILE A 25 6.37 7.93 7.02
CA ILE A 25 5.28 7.56 6.13
C ILE A 25 5.85 7.36 4.73
N TYR A 26 5.54 6.21 4.15
CA TYR A 26 5.88 5.85 2.78
C TYR A 26 4.59 5.52 2.03
N GLN A 27 4.55 5.90 0.77
CA GLN A 27 3.42 5.59 -0.12
C GLN A 27 3.89 4.78 -1.32
N ILE A 28 3.07 3.80 -1.68
CA ILE A 28 3.21 3.01 -2.90
C ILE A 28 1.92 3.18 -3.68
N VAL A 29 2.04 3.51 -4.96
CA VAL A 29 0.91 3.64 -5.87
C VAL A 29 0.87 2.41 -6.76
N LEU A 30 -0.28 1.74 -6.80
CA LEU A 30 -0.52 0.62 -7.70
C LEU A 30 -1.33 1.12 -8.89
N LYS A 31 -0.75 1.02 -10.08
CA LYS A 31 -1.42 1.31 -11.34
C LYS A 31 -1.81 0.00 -12.01
N TYR A 32 -3.11 -0.20 -12.21
CA TYR A 32 -3.69 -1.38 -12.84
C TYR A 32 -4.91 -0.97 -13.66
N LYS A 33 -5.27 -1.76 -14.68
CA LYS A 33 -6.52 -1.55 -15.45
C LYS A 33 -7.58 -2.57 -15.06
N HIS A 34 -7.24 -3.84 -15.18
CA HIS A 34 -8.11 -4.94 -14.80
C HIS A 34 -7.24 -5.99 -14.11
N GLU A 35 -7.40 -6.12 -12.79
CA GLU A 35 -6.66 -7.08 -11.99
C GLU A 35 -7.62 -7.74 -10.99
N PRO A 36 -8.19 -8.91 -11.33
CA PRO A 36 -9.19 -9.56 -10.50
C PRO A 36 -8.62 -10.06 -9.17
N ALA A 37 -7.32 -10.38 -9.11
CA ALA A 37 -6.68 -10.84 -7.87
C ALA A 37 -6.27 -9.69 -6.92
N LEU A 38 -6.43 -8.43 -7.34
CA LEU A 38 -5.93 -7.28 -6.58
C LEU A 38 -6.59 -7.17 -5.21
N ALA A 39 -7.91 -7.19 -5.16
CA ALA A 39 -8.65 -7.05 -3.90
C ALA A 39 -8.30 -8.16 -2.91
N ALA A 40 -8.25 -9.42 -3.37
CA ALA A 40 -7.88 -10.56 -2.53
C ALA A 40 -6.44 -10.45 -2.02
N THR A 41 -5.50 -10.03 -2.87
CA THR A 41 -4.09 -9.86 -2.50
C THR A 41 -3.90 -8.72 -1.50
N LEU A 42 -4.54 -7.57 -1.73
CA LEU A 42 -4.51 -6.42 -0.82
C LEU A 42 -5.13 -6.75 0.54
N GLN A 43 -6.23 -7.50 0.54
CA GLN A 43 -6.88 -7.98 1.76
C GLN A 43 -5.94 -8.91 2.55
N HIS A 44 -5.29 -9.86 1.87
CA HIS A 44 -4.32 -10.76 2.50
C HIS A 44 -3.15 -9.99 3.14
N ILE A 45 -2.59 -9.00 2.44
CA ILE A 45 -1.54 -8.12 2.98
C ILE A 45 -2.04 -7.37 4.21
N LEU A 46 -3.27 -6.83 4.17
CA LEU A 46 -3.85 -6.14 5.32
C LEU A 46 -3.97 -7.09 6.52
N GLU A 47 -4.47 -8.31 6.32
CA GLU A 47 -4.63 -9.32 7.37
C GLU A 47 -3.29 -9.72 8.00
N GLU A 48 -2.29 -10.04 7.19
CA GLU A 48 -0.94 -10.39 7.65
C GLU A 48 -0.30 -9.24 8.45
N THR A 49 -0.48 -8.00 7.99
CA THR A 49 0.10 -6.82 8.64
C THR A 49 -0.63 -6.45 9.93
N GLN A 50 -1.94 -6.66 10.03
CA GLN A 50 -2.69 -6.48 11.28
C GLN A 50 -2.26 -7.51 12.35
N GLN A 51 -2.07 -8.77 11.97
CA GLN A 51 -1.53 -9.80 12.87
C GLN A 51 -0.09 -9.47 13.31
N SER A 52 0.66 -8.82 12.42
CA SER A 52 2.05 -8.39 12.63
C SER A 52 2.20 -7.06 13.37
N SER A 53 1.12 -6.46 13.90
CA SER A 53 1.12 -5.18 14.66
C SER A 53 2.17 -5.07 15.78
N ARG A 54 2.80 -6.19 16.17
CA ARG A 54 3.96 -6.24 17.07
C ARG A 54 5.25 -5.65 16.48
N HIS A 55 5.35 -5.46 15.16
CA HIS A 55 6.60 -5.08 14.47
C HIS A 55 6.78 -3.57 14.25
N GLY A 56 5.91 -2.72 14.81
CA GLY A 56 6.12 -1.27 14.87
C GLY A 56 5.83 -0.49 13.59
N PHE A 57 5.24 -1.11 12.57
CA PHE A 57 4.74 -0.44 11.37
C PHE A 57 3.24 -0.67 11.19
N LEU A 58 2.57 0.25 10.49
CA LEU A 58 1.16 0.18 10.16
C LEU A 58 1.02 0.24 8.65
N VAL A 59 0.17 -0.62 8.09
CA VAL A 59 -0.19 -0.60 6.68
C VAL A 59 -1.66 -0.21 6.57
N ALA A 60 -1.95 0.72 5.67
CA ALA A 60 -3.30 1.16 5.31
C ALA A 60 -3.40 1.18 3.80
N ILE A 61 -4.59 0.92 3.28
CA ILE A 61 -4.87 0.84 1.85
C ILE A 61 -5.97 1.85 1.54
N ASP A 62 -5.68 2.78 0.63
CA ASP A 62 -6.62 3.80 0.16
C ASP A 62 -6.91 3.58 -1.33
N PRO A 63 -8.12 3.13 -1.71
CA PRO A 63 -8.49 2.94 -3.11
C PRO A 63 -8.82 4.26 -3.82
N GLU A 64 -9.04 5.36 -3.10
CA GLU A 64 -9.38 6.68 -3.65
C GLU A 64 -8.42 7.76 -3.13
N PRO A 65 -7.12 7.68 -3.47
CA PRO A 65 -6.14 8.62 -2.95
C PRO A 65 -6.44 10.04 -3.45
N LEU A 66 -6.74 10.96 -2.52
CA LEU A 66 -7.03 12.37 -2.82
C LEU A 66 -5.81 13.17 -3.29
N ALA A 67 -4.59 12.65 -3.12
CA ALA A 67 -3.35 13.34 -3.46
C ALA A 67 -2.35 12.43 -4.16
N PHE A 68 -1.87 12.86 -5.33
CA PHE A 68 -0.69 12.32 -6.02
C PHE A 68 0.37 13.43 -5.95
N VAL A 69 1.54 13.13 -5.39
CA VAL A 69 2.69 14.06 -5.37
C VAL A 69 3.77 13.50 -6.26
#